data_AF-A0A7J7MIF0-F1
#
_entry.id   AF-A0A7J7MIF0-F1
#
_cell.length_a   1.000
_cell.length_b   1.000
_cell.length_c   1.000
_cell.angle_alpha   90.00
_cell.angle_beta   90.00
_cell.angle_gamma   90.00
#
_symmetry.space_group_name_H-M   'P 1'
#
loop_
_entity.id
_entity.type
_entity.pdbx_description
1 polymer ?
#
loop_
_entity_poly.entity_id
_entity_poly.type
_entity_poly.pdbx_seq_one_letter_code
_entity_poly.pdbx_strand_id
1 'polypeptide(L)'
;MKKYKLDDNVWMQGIFNIRQRWKPLWNRSTFFDGMSSTGRSESANNFINGCLAITTGWYSFVIKYEVVLLEVYKRESAKGFASEHKYRQVGHHQALLKDAVKIYTRTMVHKLQDQFDQVDRIVAIERHIEGNVRQLTVKSHNGPT
;
A
#
# COMPACT_ATOMS: atom_id res chain seq x y z
N MET A 1 5.19 -34.03 -13.74
CA MET A 1 6.55 -33.79 -14.25
C MET A 1 7.10 -35.02 -14.95
N LYS A 2 7.07 -36.21 -14.32
CA LYS A 2 7.37 -37.53 -14.94
C LYS A 2 6.77 -37.86 -16.30
N LYS A 3 5.47 -37.61 -16.52
CA LYS A 3 4.79 -37.93 -17.80
C LYS A 3 5.41 -37.26 -19.03
N TYR A 4 6.04 -36.10 -18.84
CA TYR A 4 6.62 -35.29 -19.91
C TYR A 4 8.14 -35.14 -19.79
N LYS A 5 8.79 -35.92 -18.90
CA LYS A 5 10.23 -35.81 -18.59
C LYS A 5 10.66 -34.38 -18.25
N LEU A 6 9.80 -33.62 -17.57
CA LEU A 6 10.06 -32.25 -17.16
C LEU A 6 10.72 -32.16 -15.78
N ASP A 7 11.11 -33.30 -15.21
CA ASP A 7 11.64 -33.36 -13.85
C ASP A 7 13.00 -32.66 -13.72
N ASP A 8 13.77 -32.47 -14.80
CA ASP A 8 15.06 -31.75 -14.76
C ASP A 8 14.95 -30.27 -15.15
N ASN A 9 13.77 -29.81 -15.55
CA ASN A 9 13.58 -28.41 -15.95
C ASN A 9 13.39 -27.52 -14.72
N VAL A 10 14.41 -26.71 -14.42
CA VAL A 10 14.47 -25.81 -13.26
C VAL A 10 13.26 -24.86 -13.18
N TRP A 11 12.81 -24.34 -14.33
CA TRP A 11 11.66 -23.43 -14.38
C TRP A 11 10.35 -24.15 -14.03
N MET A 12 10.12 -25.33 -14.60
CA MET A 12 8.94 -26.16 -14.28
C MET A 12 8.93 -26.60 -12.81
N GLN A 13 10.09 -26.98 -12.26
CA GLN A 13 10.23 -27.30 -10.85
C GLN A 13 9.89 -26.09 -9.97
N GLY A 14 10.42 -24.91 -10.30
CA GLY A 14 10.15 -23.67 -9.56
C GLY A 14 8.66 -23.33 -9.52
N ILE A 15 8.01 -23.41 -10.67
CA ILE A 15 6.55 -23.23 -10.78
C ILE A 15 5.78 -24.27 -9.96
N PHE A 16 6.18 -25.55 -10.06
CA PHE A 16 5.49 -26.61 -9.33
C PHE A 16 5.65 -26.49 -7.82
N ASN A 17 6.77 -25.95 -7.33
CA ASN A 17 7.02 -25.72 -5.91
C ASN A 17 6.12 -24.63 -5.33
N ILE A 18 5.78 -23.59 -6.11
CA ILE A 18 4.89 -22.50 -5.67
C ILE A 18 3.39 -22.79 -5.85
N ARG A 19 3.02 -23.98 -6.35
CA ARG A 19 1.62 -24.35 -6.66
C ARG A 19 0.64 -24.15 -5.49
N GLN A 20 1.14 -24.23 -4.26
CA GLN A 20 0.37 -24.00 -3.04
C GLN A 20 -0.22 -22.57 -2.96
N ARG A 21 0.35 -21.61 -3.71
CA ARG A 21 -0.16 -20.23 -3.77
C ARG A 21 -1.25 -20.03 -4.83
N TRP A 22 -1.44 -21.01 -5.71
CA TRP A 22 -2.28 -20.87 -6.91
C TRP A 22 -3.74 -21.27 -6.68
N LYS A 23 -4.03 -22.16 -5.72
CA LYS A 23 -5.42 -22.48 -5.39
C LYS A 23 -5.98 -21.49 -4.35
N PRO A 24 -7.19 -20.95 -4.58
CA PRO A 24 -7.87 -20.08 -3.61
C PRO A 24 -8.02 -20.70 -2.22
N LEU A 25 -8.20 -22.03 -2.16
CA LEU A 25 -8.33 -22.80 -0.91
C LEU A 25 -7.15 -22.61 0.06
N TRP A 26 -5.93 -22.45 -0.46
CA TRP A 26 -4.73 -22.26 0.36
C TRP A 26 -4.50 -20.80 0.76
N ASN A 27 -5.19 -19.86 0.11
CA ASN A 27 -5.12 -18.45 0.42
C ASN A 27 -6.24 -17.98 1.37
N ARG A 28 -7.00 -18.89 1.99
CA ARG A 28 -8.08 -18.56 2.92
C ARG A 28 -7.62 -17.80 4.18
N SER A 29 -6.37 -17.97 4.58
CA SER A 29 -5.76 -17.22 5.69
C SER A 29 -5.10 -15.91 5.25
N THR A 30 -5.09 -15.62 3.95
CA THR A 30 -4.44 -14.43 3.40
C THR A 30 -5.51 -13.37 3.14
N PHE A 31 -5.51 -12.32 3.95
CA PHE A 31 -6.41 -11.19 3.76
C PHE A 31 -6.01 -10.42 2.50
N PHE A 32 -6.89 -10.36 1.50
CA PHE A 32 -6.64 -9.66 0.23
C PHE A 32 -7.28 -8.26 0.15
N ASP A 33 -7.79 -7.72 1.26
CA ASP A 33 -8.36 -6.37 1.34
C ASP A 33 -9.36 -6.06 0.21
N GLY A 34 -10.26 -7.01 -0.07
CA GLY A 34 -11.28 -6.86 -1.11
C GLY A 34 -10.79 -6.89 -2.57
N MET A 35 -9.50 -7.10 -2.83
CA MET A 35 -9.00 -7.23 -4.20
C MET A 35 -9.41 -8.57 -4.82
N SER A 36 -10.28 -8.52 -5.83
CA SER A 36 -10.56 -9.67 -6.69
C SER A 36 -9.32 -10.08 -7.49
N SER A 37 -9.24 -11.34 -7.90
CA SER A 37 -8.18 -11.80 -8.80
C SER A 37 -8.12 -11.00 -10.10
N THR A 38 -9.28 -10.54 -10.58
CA THR A 38 -9.44 -9.67 -11.75
C THR A 38 -8.89 -8.28 -11.52
N GLY A 39 -9.19 -7.64 -10.37
CA GLY A 39 -8.67 -6.31 -10.05
C GLY A 39 -7.14 -6.28 -9.94
N ARG A 40 -6.53 -7.38 -9.45
CA ARG A 40 -5.06 -7.53 -9.43
C ARG A 40 -4.49 -7.65 -10.84
N SER A 41 -5.11 -8.43 -11.72
CA SER A 41 -4.68 -8.51 -13.12
C SER A 41 -4.89 -7.20 -13.86
N GLU A 42 -5.98 -6.47 -13.61
CA GLU A 42 -6.25 -5.17 -14.21
C GLU A 42 -5.23 -4.12 -13.79
N SER A 43 -4.89 -4.06 -12.49
CA SER A 43 -3.83 -3.21 -11.97
C SER A 43 -2.47 -3.53 -12.61
N ALA A 44 -2.11 -4.82 -12.67
CA ALA A 44 -0.86 -5.25 -13.28
C ALA A 44 -0.83 -4.95 -14.78
N ASN A 45 -1.94 -5.20 -15.49
CA ASN A 45 -2.05 -4.97 -16.92
C ASN A 45 -2.01 -3.47 -17.24
N ASN A 46 -2.68 -2.63 -16.44
CA ASN A 46 -2.64 -1.17 -16.57
C ASN A 46 -1.22 -0.64 -16.35
N PHE A 47 -0.52 -1.16 -15.34
CA PHE A 47 0.89 -0.83 -15.11
C PHE A 47 1.78 -1.20 -16.30
N ILE A 48 1.64 -2.43 -16.82
CA ILE A 48 2.41 -2.92 -17.98
C ILE A 48 2.09 -2.10 -19.23
N ASN A 49 0.82 -1.78 -19.49
CA ASN A 49 0.39 -0.95 -20.62
C ASN A 49 0.93 0.48 -20.53
N GLY A 50 1.09 1.04 -19.33
CA GLY A 50 1.71 2.35 -19.12
C GLY A 50 3.22 2.35 -19.36
N CYS A 51 3.89 1.22 -19.13
CA CYS A 51 5.33 1.08 -19.34
C CYS A 51 5.71 0.67 -20.78
N LEU A 52 4.79 0.04 -21.52
CA LEU A 52 5.05 -0.54 -22.83
C LEU A 52 4.14 0.12 -23.86
N ALA A 53 4.73 0.88 -24.78
CA ALA A 53 4.00 1.36 -25.95
C ALA A 53 3.50 0.15 -26.76
N ILE A 54 2.20 0.18 -27.12
CA ILE A 54 1.44 -0.86 -27.83
C ILE A 54 2.13 -1.34 -29.13
N THR A 55 3.09 -0.58 -29.66
CA THR A 55 3.85 -0.86 -30.88
C THR A 55 5.17 -1.60 -30.68
N THR A 56 5.49 -2.10 -29.48
CA THR A 56 6.71 -2.90 -29.27
C THR A 56 6.53 -4.35 -29.74
N GLY A 57 7.28 -4.78 -30.76
CA GLY A 57 7.35 -6.19 -31.14
C GLY A 57 7.75 -7.10 -29.97
N TRP A 58 7.39 -8.38 -30.04
CA TRP A 58 7.55 -9.36 -28.94
C TRP A 58 8.95 -9.40 -28.32
N TYR A 59 9.99 -9.26 -29.16
CA TYR A 59 11.38 -9.19 -28.69
C TYR A 59 11.64 -7.96 -27.79
N SER A 60 11.21 -6.77 -28.24
CA SER A 60 11.33 -5.53 -27.48
C SER A 60 10.45 -5.54 -26.22
N PHE A 61 9.32 -6.25 -26.25
CA PHE A 61 8.49 -6.48 -25.07
C PHE A 61 9.27 -7.23 -23.99
N VAL A 62 9.89 -8.37 -24.33
CA VAL A 62 10.60 -9.20 -23.34
C VAL A 62 11.74 -8.42 -22.68
N ILE A 63 12.55 -7.70 -23.48
CA ILE A 63 13.67 -6.90 -22.96
C ILE A 63 13.17 -5.81 -22.01
N LYS A 64 12.14 -5.05 -22.43
CA LYS A 64 11.61 -3.96 -21.59
C LYS A 64 10.90 -4.49 -20.35
N TYR A 65 10.20 -5.61 -20.46
CA TYR A 65 9.52 -6.25 -19.35
C TYR A 65 10.51 -6.62 -18.24
N GLU A 66 11.66 -7.19 -18.59
CA GLU A 66 12.70 -7.53 -17.61
C GLU A 66 13.26 -6.30 -16.89
N VAL A 67 13.51 -5.21 -17.63
CA VAL A 67 13.96 -3.93 -17.05
C VAL A 67 12.92 -3.36 -16.09
N VAL A 68 11.65 -3.30 -16.51
CA VAL A 68 10.54 -2.80 -15.68
C VAL A 68 10.36 -3.68 -14.43
N LEU A 69 10.45 -5.01 -14.59
CA LEU A 69 10.35 -5.95 -13.48
C LEU A 69 11.45 -5.72 -12.44
N LEU A 70 12.70 -5.50 -12.88
CA LEU A 70 13.82 -5.19 -12.00
C LEU A 70 13.62 -3.87 -11.26
N GLU A 71 13.10 -2.84 -11.93
CA GLU A 71 12.79 -1.56 -11.27
C GLU A 71 11.69 -1.72 -10.21
N VAL A 72 10.63 -2.45 -10.53
CA VAL A 72 9.55 -2.76 -9.57
C VAL A 72 10.12 -3.51 -8.37
N TYR A 73 10.94 -4.54 -8.61
CA TYR A 73 11.59 -5.30 -7.56
C TYR A 73 12.46 -4.43 -6.66
N LYS A 74 13.33 -3.58 -7.25
CA LYS A 74 14.18 -2.65 -6.50
C LYS A 74 13.35 -1.67 -5.67
N ARG A 75 12.28 -1.11 -6.26
CA ARG A 75 11.37 -0.19 -5.57
C ARG A 75 10.68 -0.86 -4.39
N GLU A 76 10.19 -2.07 -4.58
CA GLU A 76 9.49 -2.82 -3.53
C GLU A 76 10.43 -3.27 -2.42
N SER A 77 11.64 -3.73 -2.77
CA SER A 77 12.70 -4.04 -1.81
C SER A 77 13.09 -2.82 -0.98
N ALA A 78 13.26 -1.65 -1.60
CA ALA A 78 13.55 -0.40 -0.88
C ALA A 78 12.41 0.02 0.07
N LYS A 79 11.14 -0.17 -0.34
CA LYS A 79 9.97 0.07 0.53
C LYS A 79 9.92 -0.90 1.70
N GLY A 80 10.19 -2.20 1.46
CA GLY A 80 10.26 -3.23 2.48
C GLY A 80 11.34 -2.91 3.51
N PHE A 81 12.56 -2.63 3.05
CA PHE A 81 13.66 -2.19 3.89
C PHE A 81 13.29 -0.96 4.72
N ALA A 82 12.70 0.06 4.10
CA ALA A 82 12.26 1.25 4.81
C ALA A 82 11.11 0.98 5.80
N SER A 83 10.27 -0.02 5.57
CA SER A 83 9.19 -0.40 6.49
C SER A 83 9.71 -1.17 7.71
N GLU A 84 10.70 -2.03 7.51
CA GLU A 84 11.31 -2.86 8.56
C GLU A 84 12.37 -2.09 9.38
N HIS A 85 13.14 -1.20 8.75
CA HIS A 85 14.36 -0.64 9.33
C HIS A 85 14.29 0.87 9.64
N LYS A 86 13.23 1.58 9.24
CA LYS A 86 13.02 2.98 9.64
C LYS A 86 11.97 3.05 10.73
N TYR A 87 12.34 3.64 11.87
CA TYR A 87 11.41 3.93 12.96
C TYR A 87 10.25 4.78 12.46
N ARG A 88 9.03 4.39 12.82
CA ARG A 88 7.82 5.14 12.51
C ARG A 88 7.76 6.32 13.48
N GLN A 89 8.25 7.48 13.05
CA GLN A 89 8.18 8.69 13.88
C GLN A 89 6.73 9.17 13.97
N VAL A 90 6.19 9.19 15.17
CA VAL A 90 4.86 9.73 15.48
C VAL A 90 5.05 10.97 16.33
N GLY A 91 4.36 12.05 15.98
CA GLY A 91 4.40 13.30 16.74
C GLY A 91 4.04 13.07 18.20
N HIS A 92 4.73 13.76 19.11
CA HIS A 92 4.61 13.56 20.57
C HIS A 92 3.18 13.69 21.12
N HIS A 93 2.25 14.31 20.37
CA HIS A 93 0.91 14.65 20.80
C HIS A 93 -0.17 13.60 20.50
N GLN A 94 0.14 12.52 19.79
CA GLN A 94 -0.89 11.59 19.29
C GLN A 94 -0.73 10.18 19.90
N ALA A 95 -1.20 10.03 21.15
CA ALA A 95 -1.13 8.78 21.92
C ALA A 95 -1.78 7.59 21.19
N LEU A 96 -2.91 7.81 20.51
CA LEU A 96 -3.61 6.80 19.70
C LEU A 96 -2.74 6.25 18.56
N LEU A 97 -1.90 7.10 17.96
CA LEU A 97 -1.01 6.66 16.88
C LEU A 97 0.14 5.79 17.39
N LYS A 98 0.60 5.97 18.64
CA LYS A 98 1.63 5.11 19.22
C LYS A 98 1.18 3.65 19.31
N ASP A 99 -0.10 3.43 19.62
CA ASP A 99 -0.66 2.07 19.65
C ASP A 99 -1.03 1.60 18.23
N ALA A 100 -1.50 2.50 17.36
CA ALA A 100 -1.74 2.18 15.96
C ALA A 100 -0.47 1.71 15.23
N VAL A 101 0.72 2.25 15.57
CA VAL A 101 2.01 1.81 15.00
C VAL A 101 2.28 0.33 15.22
N LYS A 102 1.85 -0.22 16.36
CA LYS A 102 2.09 -1.62 16.73
C LYS A 102 1.17 -2.58 15.98
N ILE A 103 -0.01 -2.12 15.60
CA ILE A 103 -1.08 -2.98 15.04
C ILE A 103 -1.16 -2.83 13.52
N TYR A 104 -0.99 -1.61 13.01
CA TYR A 104 -1.23 -1.29 11.60
C TYR A 104 0.05 -1.17 10.77
N THR A 105 -0.11 -1.29 9.46
CA THR A 105 0.97 -1.09 8.49
C THR A 105 1.39 0.39 8.44
N ARG A 106 2.61 0.65 7.95
CA ARG A 106 3.17 2.01 7.87
C ARG A 106 2.27 2.96 7.06
N THR A 107 1.71 2.49 5.95
CA THR A 107 0.78 3.27 5.11
C THR A 107 -0.47 3.68 5.87
N MET A 108 -1.02 2.78 6.68
CA MET A 108 -2.23 3.06 7.45
C MET A 108 -1.98 4.08 8.56
N VAL A 109 -0.82 4.01 9.23
CA VAL A 109 -0.43 5.02 10.22
C VAL A 109 -0.24 6.40 9.58
N HIS A 110 0.38 6.48 8.40
CA HIS A 110 0.48 7.76 7.69
C HIS A 110 -0.89 8.32 7.34
N LYS A 111 -1.82 7.50 6.84
CA LYS A 111 -3.20 7.95 6.58
C LYS A 111 -3.89 8.47 7.84
N LEU A 112 -3.71 7.80 8.98
CA LEU A 112 -4.27 8.26 10.25
C LEU A 112 -3.63 9.58 10.69
N GLN A 113 -2.30 9.72 10.58
CA GLN A 113 -1.60 10.97 10.84
C GLN A 113 -2.17 12.12 9.99
N ASP A 114 -2.35 11.90 8.68
CA ASP A 114 -2.93 12.91 7.77
C ASP A 114 -4.35 13.33 8.19
N GLN A 115 -5.13 12.43 8.77
CA GLN A 115 -6.46 12.74 9.30
C GLN A 115 -6.38 13.53 10.62
N PHE A 116 -5.49 13.13 11.54
CA PHE A 116 -5.27 13.89 12.78
C PHE A 116 -4.78 15.31 12.48
N ASP A 117 -3.85 15.48 11.54
CA ASP A 117 -3.33 16.78 11.12
C ASP A 117 -4.39 17.66 10.43
N GLN A 118 -5.48 17.08 9.92
CA GLN A 118 -6.65 17.82 9.44
C GLN A 118 -7.58 18.25 10.59
N VAL A 119 -7.77 17.39 11.58
CA VAL A 119 -8.60 17.68 12.77
C VAL A 119 -7.95 18.73 13.66
N ASP A 120 -6.64 18.66 13.87
CA ASP A 120 -5.88 19.62 14.68
C ASP A 120 -5.94 21.07 14.13
N ARG A 121 -6.36 21.26 12.87
CA ARG A 121 -6.59 22.60 12.27
C ARG A 121 -7.89 23.25 12.71
N ILE A 122 -8.79 22.51 13.36
CA ILE A 122 -10.11 22.99 13.78
C ILE A 122 -10.06 23.29 15.28
N VAL A 123 -10.06 24.58 15.64
CA VAL A 123 -10.12 25.01 17.05
C VAL A 123 -11.52 25.55 17.33
N ALA A 124 -12.21 24.94 18.30
CA ALA A 124 -13.43 25.49 18.87
C ALA A 124 -13.06 26.54 19.93
N ILE A 125 -13.38 27.80 19.67
CA ILE A 125 -13.19 28.88 20.64
C ILE A 125 -14.53 29.09 21.36
N GLU A 126 -14.54 28.87 22.67
CA GLU A 126 -15.69 29.18 23.53
C GLU A 126 -15.71 30.69 23.79
N ARG A 127 -16.81 31.35 23.43
CA ARG A 127 -17.06 32.73 23.86
C ARG A 127 -18.06 32.67 25.00
N HIS A 128 -17.66 33.16 26.16
CA HIS A 128 -18.57 33.37 27.27
C HIS A 128 -19.49 34.55 26.95
N ILE A 129 -20.81 34.34 27.00
CA ILE A 129 -21.80 35.42 27.02
C ILE A 129 -22.83 35.04 28.09
N GLU A 130 -23.25 36.05 28.84
CA GLU A 130 -24.05 36.02 30.06
C GLU A 130 -25.15 34.94 30.11
N GLY A 131 -25.16 34.17 31.21
CA GLY A 131 -26.15 33.14 31.51
C GLY A 131 -25.70 31.69 31.24
N ASN A 132 -26.66 30.77 31.12
CA ASN A 132 -26.45 29.31 31.06
C ASN A 132 -26.24 28.76 29.63
N VAL A 133 -26.11 29.63 28.62
CA VAL A 133 -25.98 29.25 27.21
C VAL A 133 -24.52 29.39 26.78
N ARG A 134 -23.91 28.30 26.34
CA ARG A 134 -22.54 28.28 25.81
C ARG A 134 -22.59 28.34 24.29
N GLN A 135 -21.95 29.34 23.70
CA GLN A 135 -21.82 29.45 22.25
C GLN A 135 -20.38 29.11 21.82
N LEU A 136 -20.26 28.07 21.00
CA LEU A 136 -18.99 27.61 20.43
C LEU A 136 -18.88 28.10 18.99
N THR A 137 -17.79 28.78 18.63
CA THR A 137 -17.49 29.13 17.24
C THR A 137 -16.34 28.26 16.74
N VAL A 138 -16.62 27.41 15.77
CA VAL A 138 -15.62 26.56 15.11
C VAL A 138 -14.82 27.43 14.14
N LYS A 139 -13.51 27.57 14.34
CA LYS A 139 -12.62 28.27 13.41
C LYS A 139 -11.55 27.33 12.87
N SER A 140 -11.37 27.35 11.55
CA SER A 140 -10.21 26.75 10.88
C SER A 140 -9.01 27.68 11.07
N HIS A 141 -7.83 27.13 11.41
CA HIS A 141 -6.60 27.88 11.70
C HIS A 141 -6.05 28.71 10.51
N ASN A 142 -6.66 28.63 9.31
CA ASN A 142 -6.23 29.41 8.15
C ASN A 142 -7.16 30.60 7.90
N GLY A 143 -6.90 31.72 8.59
CA GLY A 143 -7.27 33.06 8.10
C GLY A 143 -6.06 33.70 7.41
N PRO A 144 -6.22 34.38 6.25
CA PRO A 144 -5.11 35.01 5.56
C PRO A 144 -4.61 36.21 6.35
N THR A 145 -3.31 36.30 6.57
CA THR A 145 -2.59 37.58 6.71
C THR A 145 -2.38 38.18 5.34
#